data_AF-A0A814CLB8-F1
#
_entry.id   AF-A0A814CLB8-F1
#
_cell.length_a   1.000
_cell.length_b   1.000
_cell.length_c   1.000
_cell.angle_alpha   90.00
_cell.angle_beta   90.00
_cell.angle_gamma   90.00
#
_symmetry.space_group_name_H-M   'P 1'
#
loop_
_entity.id
_entity.type
_entity.pdbx_description
1 polymer ?
#
loop_
_entity_poly.entity_id
_entity_poly.type
_entity_poly.pdbx_seq_one_letter_code
_entity_poly.pdbx_strand_id
1 'polypeptide(L)'
;MMFWHITYLFFCLLTFTSVFCADTSCTKLNCQLPSCQCPTSNSNPTSLNVTDIPQLVLFTFVGNLNQYTFDSVRSILNPAHRNPNKCPISSTFFVNDNFTDYCLVQRLFNNHNEIAMTTSSNR
;
A
#
# COMPACT_ATOMS: atom_id res chain seq x y z
N MET A 1 53.32 -5.95 -34.78
CA MET A 1 52.53 -5.20 -33.77
C MET A 1 51.04 -5.48 -33.94
N MET A 2 50.59 -6.72 -33.67
CA MET A 2 49.18 -7.11 -33.89
C MET A 2 48.67 -8.14 -32.87
N PHE A 3 49.38 -8.32 -31.75
CA PHE A 3 49.00 -9.27 -30.69
C PHE A 3 48.41 -8.59 -29.43
N TRP A 4 48.44 -7.26 -29.36
CA TRP A 4 47.90 -6.49 -28.22
C TRP A 4 46.40 -6.18 -28.32
N HIS A 5 45.80 -6.20 -29.52
CA HIS A 5 44.36 -5.96 -29.66
C HIS A 5 43.51 -7.19 -29.30
N ILE A 6 44.06 -8.39 -29.45
CA ILE A 6 43.34 -9.65 -29.19
C ILE A 6 43.23 -9.92 -27.69
N THR A 7 44.23 -9.53 -26.89
CA THR A 7 44.21 -9.71 -25.43
C THR A 7 43.21 -8.80 -24.72
N TYR A 8 43.01 -7.56 -25.19
CA TYR A 8 42.01 -6.63 -24.64
C TYR A 8 40.56 -7.06 -24.96
N LEU A 9 40.33 -7.66 -26.12
CA LEU A 9 39.01 -8.17 -26.52
C LEU A 9 38.54 -9.34 -25.65
N PHE A 10 39.47 -10.15 -25.13
CA PHE A 10 39.14 -11.27 -24.25
C PHE A 10 38.82 -10.84 -22.80
N PHE A 11 39.43 -9.75 -22.32
CA PHE A 11 39.19 -9.25 -20.96
C PHE A 11 37.84 -8.53 -20.80
N CYS A 12 37.32 -7.95 -21.90
CA CYS A 12 36.02 -7.26 -21.91
C CYS A 12 34.82 -8.22 -21.77
N LEU A 13 34.98 -9.50 -22.10
CA LEU A 13 33.93 -10.52 -22.01
C LEU A 13 33.78 -11.14 -20.60
N LEU A 14 34.73 -10.92 -19.68
CA LEU A 14 34.69 -11.51 -18.33
C LEU A 14 34.14 -10.55 -17.26
N THR A 15 33.92 -9.27 -17.57
CA THR A 15 33.40 -8.27 -16.60
C THR A 15 31.95 -7.88 -16.85
N PHE A 16 31.24 -8.57 -17.74
CA PHE A 16 29.78 -8.45 -17.87
C PHE A 16 29.10 -9.46 -16.94
N THR A 17 29.33 -9.33 -15.63
CA THR A 17 28.37 -9.90 -14.67
C THR A 17 27.14 -9.01 -14.76
N SER A 18 26.20 -9.38 -15.62
CA SER A 18 24.86 -8.83 -15.61
C SER A 18 24.33 -8.95 -14.19
N VAL A 19 23.99 -7.81 -13.59
CA VAL A 19 23.23 -7.74 -12.33
C VAL A 19 21.86 -8.35 -12.65
N PHE A 20 21.78 -9.67 -12.53
CA PHE A 20 20.50 -10.32 -12.39
C PHE A 20 20.03 -9.96 -10.99
N CYS A 21 18.93 -9.21 -10.89
CA CYS A 21 18.10 -9.34 -9.70
C CYS A 21 17.78 -10.82 -9.60
N ALA A 22 18.42 -11.52 -8.66
CA ALA A 22 18.07 -12.89 -8.34
C ALA A 22 16.63 -12.85 -7.83
N ASP A 23 15.67 -13.07 -8.73
CA ASP A 23 14.29 -13.29 -8.36
C ASP A 23 14.23 -14.67 -7.72
N THR A 24 14.57 -14.75 -6.43
CA THR A 24 14.22 -15.91 -5.63
C THR A 24 12.71 -16.00 -5.66
N SER A 25 12.21 -17.00 -6.37
CA SER A 25 10.77 -17.26 -6.45
C SER A 25 10.15 -17.23 -5.06
N CYS A 26 9.06 -16.49 -4.91
CA CYS A 26 8.36 -16.39 -3.64
C CYS A 26 7.77 -17.76 -3.31
N THR A 27 8.20 -18.36 -2.20
CA THR A 27 7.75 -19.66 -1.72
C THR A 27 7.18 -19.52 -0.32
N LYS A 28 6.34 -20.47 0.10
CA LYS A 28 5.87 -20.53 1.49
C LYS A 28 6.97 -20.80 2.52
N LEU A 29 8.17 -21.21 2.08
CA LEU A 29 9.32 -21.47 2.96
C LEU A 29 10.11 -20.19 3.26
N ASN A 30 10.29 -19.32 2.26
CA ASN A 30 11.04 -18.07 2.42
C ASN A 30 10.15 -16.83 2.69
N CYS A 31 8.83 -16.96 2.55
CA CYS A 31 7.87 -15.89 2.78
C CYS A 31 6.71 -16.39 3.65
N GLN A 32 6.65 -15.90 4.88
CA GLN A 32 5.66 -16.32 5.89
C GLN A 32 5.00 -15.13 6.57
N LEU A 33 3.70 -15.28 6.86
CA LEU A 33 2.93 -14.33 7.64
C LEU A 33 3.51 -14.18 9.06
N PRO A 34 3.37 -13.01 9.71
CA PRO A 34 2.64 -11.82 9.25
C PRO A 34 3.47 -10.86 8.38
N SER A 35 4.78 -11.10 8.26
CA SER A 35 5.70 -10.11 7.68
C SER A 35 5.85 -10.22 6.17
N CYS A 36 5.45 -11.35 5.59
CA CYS A 36 5.55 -11.60 4.15
C CYS A 36 4.38 -12.44 3.66
N GLN A 37 3.82 -12.05 2.52
CA GLN A 37 2.81 -12.84 1.82
C GLN A 37 3.10 -12.83 0.32
N CYS A 38 3.27 -14.01 -0.26
CA CYS A 38 3.43 -14.14 -1.70
C CYS A 38 2.14 -13.77 -2.43
N PRO A 39 2.21 -13.19 -3.64
CA PRO A 39 1.05 -13.04 -4.51
C PRO A 39 0.40 -14.41 -4.75
N THR A 40 -0.87 -14.55 -4.41
CA THR A 40 -1.66 -15.75 -4.69
C THR A 40 -2.45 -15.53 -5.96
N SER A 41 -2.28 -16.40 -6.95
CA SER A 41 -2.82 -16.18 -8.30
C SER A 41 -4.34 -16.25 -8.38
N ASN A 42 -5.03 -16.96 -7.47
CA ASN A 42 -6.50 -16.99 -7.31
C ASN A 42 -6.96 -17.75 -6.05
N SER A 43 -6.06 -18.05 -5.10
CA SER A 43 -6.38 -18.83 -3.90
C SER A 43 -6.61 -17.92 -2.71
N ASN A 44 -7.56 -18.27 -1.85
CA ASN A 44 -7.67 -17.72 -0.51
C ASN A 44 -6.29 -17.76 0.16
N PRO A 45 -5.72 -16.62 0.58
CA PRO A 45 -4.40 -16.59 1.22
C PRO A 45 -4.40 -17.20 2.62
N THR A 46 -5.60 -17.37 3.19
CA THR A 46 -5.81 -18.04 4.48
C THR A 46 -6.21 -19.50 4.28
N SER A 47 -6.12 -20.31 5.34
CA SER A 47 -6.63 -21.67 5.37
C SER A 47 -8.13 -21.76 5.71
N LEU A 48 -8.85 -20.63 5.73
CA LEU A 48 -10.26 -20.55 6.11
C LEU A 48 -11.18 -20.94 4.93
N ASN A 49 -12.43 -21.30 5.22
CA ASN A 49 -13.43 -21.38 4.16
C ASN A 49 -13.87 -19.96 3.77
N VAL A 50 -14.28 -19.77 2.51
CA VAL A 50 -14.73 -18.46 2.01
C VAL A 50 -15.91 -17.91 2.83
N THR A 51 -16.79 -18.79 3.32
CA THR A 51 -17.94 -18.43 4.17
C THR A 51 -17.55 -17.88 5.54
N ASP A 52 -16.34 -18.20 6.00
CA ASP A 52 -15.84 -17.81 7.32
C ASP A 52 -15.02 -16.51 7.25
N ILE A 53 -14.79 -15.97 6.04
CA ILE A 53 -14.00 -14.75 5.82
C ILE A 53 -14.90 -13.52 5.87
N PRO A 54 -14.60 -12.53 6.73
CA PRO A 54 -15.30 -11.26 6.70
C PRO A 54 -14.98 -10.50 5.42
N GLN A 55 -16.01 -10.05 4.70
CA GLN A 55 -15.85 -9.13 3.58
C GLN A 55 -15.41 -7.77 4.11
N LEU A 56 -14.19 -7.35 3.75
CA LEU A 56 -13.70 -6.01 4.04
C LEU A 56 -14.14 -5.05 2.92
N VAL A 57 -14.62 -3.87 3.30
CA VAL A 57 -14.94 -2.77 2.38
C VAL A 57 -14.14 -1.56 2.84
N LEU A 58 -13.29 -1.03 1.97
CA LEU A 58 -12.40 0.08 2.28
C LEU A 58 -12.98 1.37 1.69
N PHE A 59 -13.46 2.26 2.55
CA PHE A 59 -13.72 3.64 2.15
C PHE A 59 -12.41 4.41 2.16
N THR A 60 -12.03 4.96 1.01
CA THR A 60 -10.85 5.80 0.89
C THR A 60 -11.22 7.17 0.34
N PHE A 61 -10.68 8.21 0.96
CA PHE A 61 -10.84 9.60 0.51
C PHE A 61 -9.48 10.13 0.11
N VAL A 62 -9.40 10.77 -1.06
CA VAL A 62 -8.15 11.30 -1.61
C VAL A 62 -8.30 12.80 -1.81
N GLY A 63 -7.27 13.56 -1.44
CA GLY A 63 -7.20 15.00 -1.66
C GLY A 63 -7.15 15.80 -0.36
N ASN A 64 -7.53 17.08 -0.45
CA ASN A 64 -7.39 18.01 0.65
C ASN A 64 -8.59 17.95 1.60
N LEU A 65 -8.30 17.91 2.90
CA LEU A 65 -9.31 17.93 3.96
C LEU A 65 -9.51 19.34 4.47
N ASN A 66 -10.69 19.89 4.28
CA ASN A 66 -11.04 21.24 4.73
C ASN A 66 -12.52 21.30 5.11
N GLN A 67 -12.98 22.46 5.55
CA GLN A 67 -14.37 22.64 5.99
C GLN A 67 -15.41 22.34 4.90
N TYR A 68 -15.07 22.54 3.62
CA TYR A 68 -15.97 22.26 2.50
C TYR A 68 -16.17 20.76 2.27
N THR A 69 -15.13 19.95 2.47
CA THR A 69 -15.19 18.49 2.26
C THR A 69 -15.64 17.74 3.50
N PHE A 70 -15.44 18.32 4.68
CA PHE A 70 -15.62 17.63 5.96
C PHE A 70 -17.08 17.29 6.29
N ASP A 71 -18.06 18.08 5.84
CA ASP A 71 -19.47 17.79 6.10
C ASP A 71 -19.92 16.49 5.41
N SER A 72 -19.48 16.26 4.17
CA SER A 72 -19.71 15.01 3.44
C SER A 72 -19.05 13.83 4.14
N VAL A 73 -17.79 14.00 4.57
CA VAL A 73 -17.06 12.99 5.34
C VAL A 73 -17.80 12.63 6.64
N ARG A 74 -18.30 13.62 7.37
CA ARG A 74 -19.04 13.42 8.63
C ARG A 74 -20.36 12.68 8.40
N SER A 75 -21.05 12.95 7.30
CA SER A 75 -22.29 12.25 6.93
C SER A 75 -22.04 10.76 6.67
N ILE A 76 -20.96 10.44 5.95
CA ILE A 76 -20.56 9.05 5.68
C ILE A 76 -20.12 8.37 6.97
N LEU A 77 -19.24 9.01 7.75
CA LEU A 77 -18.71 8.49 9.01
C LEU A 77 -19.63 8.76 10.22
N ASN A 78 -20.94 8.78 9.97
CA ASN A 78 -21.92 8.93 11.03
C ASN A 78 -21.78 7.79 12.06
N PRO A 79 -21.71 8.06 13.38
CA PRO A 79 -21.59 7.02 14.42
C PRO A 79 -22.74 5.99 14.47
N ALA A 80 -23.85 6.26 13.79
CA ALA A 80 -24.93 5.30 13.56
C ALA A 80 -24.53 4.18 12.59
N HIS A 81 -23.61 4.44 11.66
CA HIS A 81 -23.05 3.42 10.76
C HIS A 81 -22.03 2.59 11.53
N ARG A 82 -22.35 1.32 11.75
CA ARG A 82 -21.56 0.40 12.58
C ARG A 82 -21.28 -0.90 11.86
N ASN A 83 -20.08 -1.42 12.11
CA ASN A 83 -19.70 -2.77 11.71
C ASN A 83 -20.47 -3.82 12.53
N PRO A 84 -20.52 -5.10 12.09
CA PRO A 84 -21.17 -6.18 12.85
C PRO A 84 -20.67 -6.34 14.29
N ASN A 85 -19.42 -5.92 14.56
CA ASN A 85 -18.81 -5.89 15.90
C ASN A 85 -19.29 -4.70 16.78
N LYS A 86 -20.25 -3.91 16.31
CA LYS A 86 -20.83 -2.72 16.98
C LYS A 86 -19.89 -1.52 17.10
N CYS A 87 -18.68 -1.57 16.55
CA CYS A 87 -17.81 -0.40 16.42
C CYS A 87 -18.30 0.52 15.30
N PRO A 88 -18.10 1.85 15.40
CA PRO A 88 -18.29 2.76 14.26
C PRO A 88 -17.46 2.31 13.06
N ILE A 89 -17.92 2.61 11.84
CA ILE A 89 -17.11 2.42 10.64
C ILE A 89 -15.90 3.38 10.65
N SER A 90 -14.81 2.95 10.02
CA SER A 90 -13.60 3.74 9.84
C SER A 90 -13.26 3.85 8.35
N SER A 91 -12.38 4.79 8.02
CA SER A 91 -11.93 5.03 6.65
C SER A 91 -10.46 5.43 6.61
N THR A 92 -9.86 5.37 5.43
CA THR A 92 -8.49 5.82 5.16
C THR A 92 -8.50 7.13 4.35
N PHE A 93 -7.78 8.14 4.82
CA PHE A 93 -7.66 9.44 4.18
C PHE A 93 -6.26 9.61 3.61
N PHE A 94 -6.15 9.66 2.28
CA PHE A 94 -4.91 10.00 1.58
C PHE A 94 -4.86 11.52 1.37
N VAL A 95 -4.23 12.20 2.33
CA VAL A 95 -4.20 13.67 2.40
C VAL A 95 -2.99 14.23 1.67
N ASN A 96 -3.19 15.31 0.92
CA ASN A 96 -2.10 16.17 0.45
C ASN A 96 -1.97 17.38 1.36
N ASP A 97 -0.79 18.01 1.35
CA ASP A 97 -0.49 19.17 2.19
C ASP A 97 -1.29 20.41 1.79
N ASN A 98 -1.46 20.63 0.49
CA ASN A 98 -2.05 21.86 -0.02
C ASN A 98 -3.54 22.00 0.35
N PHE A 99 -3.86 23.09 1.07
CA PHE A 99 -5.22 23.42 1.53
C PHE A 99 -5.85 22.40 2.50
N THR A 100 -5.03 21.64 3.23
CA THR A 100 -5.50 20.73 4.29
C THR A 100 -5.48 21.40 5.66
N ASP A 101 -6.60 21.29 6.37
CA ASP A 101 -6.73 21.66 7.78
C ASP A 101 -6.31 20.49 8.67
N TYR A 102 -5.11 20.59 9.24
CA TYR A 102 -4.53 19.56 10.10
C TYR A 102 -5.27 19.38 11.43
N CYS A 103 -6.11 20.34 11.87
CA CYS A 103 -6.99 20.11 13.02
C CYS A 103 -8.06 19.07 12.68
N LEU A 104 -8.58 19.08 11.44
CA LEU A 104 -9.51 18.06 10.98
C LEU A 104 -8.83 16.70 10.80
N VAL A 105 -7.58 16.69 10.32
CA VAL A 105 -6.77 15.46 10.26
C VAL A 105 -6.60 14.85 11.65
N GLN A 106 -6.18 15.64 12.63
CA GLN A 106 -6.03 15.18 14.02
C GLN A 106 -7.36 14.66 14.58
N ARG A 107 -8.47 15.32 14.26
CA ARG A 107 -9.81 14.89 14.68
C ARG A 107 -10.20 13.53 14.09
N LEU A 108 -9.94 13.32 12.80
CA LEU A 108 -10.21 12.04 12.14
C LEU A 108 -9.34 10.92 12.71
N PHE A 109 -8.06 11.19 12.94
CA PHE A 109 -7.13 10.26 13.59
C PHE A 109 -7.59 9.89 15.01
N ASN A 110 -7.95 10.87 15.83
CA ASN A 110 -8.50 10.63 17.18
C ASN A 110 -9.81 9.83 17.15
N ASN A 111 -10.54 9.88 16.04
CA ASN A 111 -11.75 9.09 15.79
C ASN A 111 -11.45 7.74 15.12
N HIS A 112 -10.22 7.22 15.22
CA HIS A 112 -9.80 5.91 14.72
C HIS A 112 -9.88 5.75 13.19
N ASN A 113 -9.72 6.83 12.44
CA ASN A 113 -9.52 6.77 11.00
C ASN A 113 -8.03 6.71 10.68
N GLU A 114 -7.70 6.03 9.59
CA GLU A 114 -6.33 5.96 9.09
C GLU A 114 -6.01 7.22 8.28
N ILE A 115 -4.84 7.81 8.53
CA ILE A 115 -4.33 8.94 7.77
C ILE A 115 -3.08 8.49 7.02
N ALA A 116 -3.12 8.60 5.70
CA ALA A 116 -2.03 8.30 4.78
C ALA A 116 -1.69 9.55 3.96
N MET A 117 -0.51 9.57 3.33
CA MET A 117 -0.13 10.69 2.46
C MET A 117 -0.45 10.40 0.99
N THR A 118 -0.82 11.43 0.24
CA THR A 118 -0.74 11.46 -1.23
C THR A 118 0.25 12.53 -1.68
N THR A 119 0.58 12.56 -2.97
CA THR A 119 1.52 13.56 -3.53
C THR A 119 0.96 14.98 -3.39
N SER A 120 1.84 15.95 -3.16
CA SER A 120 1.46 17.35 -2.97
C SER A 120 0.81 17.97 -4.22
N SER A 121 1.17 17.49 -5.41
CA SER A 121 0.68 18.02 -6.69
C SER A 121 -0.67 17.47 -7.13
N ASN A 122 -1.18 16.37 -6.56
CA ASN A 122 -2.35 15.63 -7.07
C ASN A 122 -2.35 15.53 -8.62
N ARG A 123 -1.16 15.38 -9.21
CA ARG A 123 -0.90 15.24 -10.65
C ARG A 123 -0.26 13.89 -10.88
#